data_AF-A0A821FMC3-F1
#
_entry.id   AF-A0A821FMC3-F1
#
_cell.length_a   1.000
_cell.length_b   1.000
_cell.length_c   1.000
_cell.angle_alpha   90.00
_cell.angle_beta   90.00
_cell.angle_gamma   90.00
#
_symmetry.space_group_name_H-M   'P 1'
#
loop_
_entity.id
_entity.type
_entity.pdbx_description
1 polymer ?
#
loop_
_entity_poly.entity_id
_entity_poly.type
_entity_poly.pdbx_seq_one_letter_code
_entity_poly.pdbx_strand_id
1 'polypeptide(L)'
;MFEEARESVLHVHDRDLKRWTLLKAAEDSSFLFEASEHWLRVFKHRHRICSRKIRKLVTRHHAEDTDAVIESADSFIRDAKQQMQNFAHEDILNTNQ
;
A
#
# COMPACT_ATOMS: atom_id res chain seq x y z
N MET A 1 10.18 13.11 -5.31
CA MET A 1 11.02 12.41 -4.28
C MET A 1 10.20 11.71 -3.20
N PHE A 2 9.68 12.39 -2.15
CA PHE A 2 8.91 11.69 -1.10
C PHE A 2 7.59 11.11 -1.61
N GLU A 3 6.81 11.88 -2.37
CA GLU A 3 5.52 11.40 -2.90
C GLU A 3 5.69 10.25 -3.88
N GLU A 4 6.65 10.33 -4.81
CA GLU A 4 7.01 9.22 -5.72
C GLU A 4 7.38 7.94 -4.95
N ALA A 5 8.20 8.05 -3.89
CA ALA A 5 8.58 6.91 -3.08
C ALA A 5 7.37 6.29 -2.35
N ARG A 6 6.41 7.14 -1.96
CA ARG A 6 5.16 6.70 -1.32
C ARG A 6 4.21 6.02 -2.30
N GLU A 7 4.02 6.59 -3.50
CA GLU A 7 3.20 6.02 -4.57
C GLU A 7 3.75 4.67 -5.02
N SER A 8 5.08 4.56 -5.10
CA SER A 8 5.78 3.33 -5.51
C SER A 8 5.99 2.34 -4.35
N VAL A 9 5.46 2.62 -3.16
CA VAL A 9 5.57 1.78 -1.95
C VAL A 9 7.02 1.39 -1.63
N LEU A 10 7.96 2.31 -1.89
CA LEU A 10 9.38 2.09 -1.64
C LEU A 10 9.69 2.17 -0.15
N HIS A 11 10.72 1.43 0.25
CA HIS A 11 11.24 1.53 1.60
C HIS A 11 11.94 2.88 1.80
N VAL A 12 11.50 3.65 2.80
CA VAL A 12 12.05 4.96 3.12
C VAL A 12 12.65 4.93 4.52
N HIS A 13 13.93 5.27 4.64
CA HIS A 13 14.59 5.40 5.92
C HIS A 13 14.58 6.84 6.43
N ASP A 14 14.78 6.99 7.74
CA ASP A 14 14.94 8.28 8.41
C ASP A 14 16.04 9.15 7.75
N ARG A 15 17.13 8.54 7.28
CA ARG A 15 18.20 9.25 6.55
C ARG A 15 17.70 9.86 5.23
N ASP A 16 16.83 9.16 4.53
CA ASP A 16 16.29 9.61 3.25
C ASP A 16 15.37 10.81 3.45
N LEU A 17 14.49 10.74 4.47
CA LEU A 17 13.62 11.86 4.86
C LEU A 17 14.43 13.09 5.24
N LYS A 18 15.48 12.94 6.05
CA LYS A 18 16.37 14.06 6.41
C LYS A 18 17.04 14.66 5.18
N ARG A 19 17.60 13.82 4.30
CA ARG A 19 18.27 14.27 3.08
C ARG A 19 17.32 15.04 2.16
N TRP A 20 16.15 14.48 1.85
CA TRP A 20 15.19 15.13 0.96
C TRP A 20 14.68 16.46 1.51
N THR A 21 14.50 16.54 2.82
CA THR A 21 13.98 17.77 3.44
C THR A 21 15.04 18.85 3.49
N LEU A 22 16.31 18.51 3.76
CA LEU A 22 17.41 19.47 3.68
C LEU A 22 17.61 19.96 2.24
N LEU A 23 17.50 19.09 1.24
CA LEU A 23 17.52 19.50 -0.17
C LEU A 23 16.37 20.46 -0.50
N LYS A 24 15.16 20.15 -0.02
CA LYS A 24 13.99 21.00 -0.25
C LYS A 24 14.10 22.34 0.47
N ALA A 25 14.65 22.36 1.68
CA ALA A 25 14.90 23.59 2.42
C ALA A 25 16.01 24.43 1.77
N ALA A 26 17.01 23.82 1.14
CA ALA A 26 18.04 24.55 0.40
C ALA A 26 17.48 25.30 -0.83
N GLU A 27 16.33 24.90 -1.37
CA GLU A 27 15.65 25.64 -2.44
C GLU A 27 15.05 26.98 -1.96
N ASP A 28 14.79 27.12 -0.66
CA ASP A 28 14.22 28.33 -0.07
C ASP A 28 15.12 28.86 1.05
N SER A 29 15.91 29.88 0.71
CA SER A 29 16.89 30.49 1.63
C SER A 29 16.26 31.36 2.72
N SER A 30 14.92 31.52 2.73
CA SER A 30 14.24 32.46 3.61
C SER A 30 14.19 32.01 5.08
N PHE A 31 14.45 30.74 5.37
CA PHE A 31 14.50 30.24 6.74
C PHE A 31 15.58 29.17 6.94
N LEU A 32 16.13 29.14 8.15
CA LEU A 32 17.03 28.08 8.58
C LEU A 32 16.19 26.88 9.03
N PHE A 33 16.20 25.84 8.22
CA PHE A 33 15.52 24.59 8.52
C PHE A 33 16.50 23.54 9.07
N GLU A 34 16.12 22.88 10.16
CA GLU A 34 16.84 21.73 10.69
C GLU A 34 15.97 20.47 10.62
N ALA A 35 16.49 19.42 9.99
CA ALA A 35 15.87 18.09 9.95
C ALA A 35 16.07 17.34 11.29
N SER A 36 15.62 17.95 12.39
CA SER A 36 15.76 17.45 13.75
C SER A 36 14.98 16.16 13.98
N GLU A 37 15.33 15.40 15.03
CA GLU A 37 14.60 14.20 15.44
C GLU A 37 13.14 14.48 15.80
N HIS A 38 12.87 15.67 16.35
CA HIS A 38 11.51 16.09 16.66
C HIS A 38 10.71 16.31 15.37
N TRP A 39 11.26 17.08 14.42
CA TRP A 39 10.63 17.29 13.12
C TRP A 39 10.33 15.96 12.42
N LEU A 40 11.32 15.06 12.39
CA LEU A 40 11.19 13.75 11.76
C LEU A 40 10.07 12.92 12.40
N ARG A 41 9.95 12.94 13.74
CA ARG A 41 8.88 12.25 14.45
C ARG A 41 7.50 12.80 14.10
N VAL A 42 7.36 14.12 14.09
CA VAL A 42 6.10 14.80 13.74
C VAL A 42 5.73 14.52 12.29
N PHE A 43 6.70 14.59 11.37
CA PHE A 43 6.52 14.28 9.96
C PHE A 43 6.06 12.84 9.77
N LYS A 44 6.76 11.87 10.36
CA LYS A 44 6.39 10.44 10.29
C LYS A 44 4.99 10.20 10.86
N HIS A 45 4.65 10.80 11.98
CA HIS A 45 3.31 10.67 12.58
C HIS A 45 2.22 11.23 11.65
N ARG A 46 2.42 12.45 11.12
CA ARG A 46 1.47 13.09 10.20
C ARG A 46 1.24 12.28 8.92
N HIS A 47 2.30 11.69 8.37
CA HIS A 47 2.23 10.89 7.14
C HIS A 47 2.04 9.38 7.40
N ARG A 48 1.79 8.97 8.65
CA ARG A 48 1.60 7.56 9.07
C ARG A 48 2.75 6.64 8.63
N ILE A 49 3.97 7.17 8.62
CA ILE A 49 5.19 6.43 8.30
C ILE A 49 5.66 5.73 9.56
N CYS A 50 5.83 4.42 9.49
CA CYS A 50 6.43 3.63 10.56
C CYS A 50 7.52 2.73 9.98
N SER A 51 8.60 2.55 10.74
CA SER A 51 9.62 1.56 10.39
C SER A 51 9.02 0.17 10.55
N ARG A 52 8.58 -0.42 9.45
CA ARG A 52 8.08 -1.79 9.43
C ARG A 52 9.25 -2.74 9.19
N LYS A 53 9.54 -3.60 10.15
CA LYS A 53 10.41 -4.75 9.90
C LYS A 53 9.70 -5.63 8.88
N ILE A 54 10.31 -5.83 7.71
CA ILE A 54 9.81 -6.79 6.71
C ILE A 54 9.89 -8.16 7.36
N ARG A 55 8.73 -8.69 7.77
CA ARG A 55 8.62 -9.99 8.46
C ARG A 55 8.43 -11.15 7.50
N LYS A 56 7.93 -10.89 6.30
CA LYS A 56 7.76 -11.86 5.22
C LYS A 56 8.34 -11.26 3.95
N LEU A 57 9.43 -11.86 3.48
CA LEU A 57 9.91 -11.64 2.12
C LEU A 57 9.07 -12.56 1.23
N VAL A 58 8.03 -12.01 0.60
CA VAL A 58 7.23 -12.76 -0.37
C VAL A 58 8.01 -12.76 -1.68
N THR A 59 8.33 -13.95 -2.18
CA THR A 59 9.03 -14.14 -3.46
C THR A 59 8.08 -13.86 -4.62
N ARG A 60 8.63 -13.65 -5.84
CA ARG A 60 7.83 -13.36 -7.04
C ARG A 60 6.71 -14.39 -7.29
N HIS A 61 6.96 -15.67 -6.97
CA HIS A 61 5.96 -16.73 -7.05
C HIS A 61 4.71 -16.46 -6.20
N HIS A 62 4.86 -15.85 -5.02
CA HIS A 62 3.69 -15.50 -4.21
C HIS A 62 2.88 -14.34 -4.80
N ALA A 63 3.51 -13.45 -5.57
CA ALA A 63 2.78 -12.40 -6.30
C ALA A 63 2.01 -13.00 -7.49
N GLU A 64 2.64 -13.90 -8.26
CA GLU A 64 1.99 -14.67 -9.33
C GLU A 64 0.80 -15.51 -8.81
N ASP A 65 0.92 -16.10 -7.62
CA ASP A 65 -0.19 -16.77 -6.93
C ASP A 65 -1.36 -15.82 -6.62
N THR A 66 -1.09 -14.53 -6.37
CA THR A 66 -2.15 -13.59 -6.00
C THR A 66 -3.01 -13.25 -7.21
N ASP A 67 -2.38 -13.03 -8.37
CA ASP A 67 -3.09 -12.79 -9.63
C ASP A 67 -3.90 -14.01 -10.06
N ALA A 68 -3.33 -15.21 -9.91
CA ALA A 68 -4.04 -16.46 -10.17
C ALA A 68 -5.25 -16.68 -9.23
N VAL A 69 -5.13 -16.28 -7.95
CA VAL A 69 -6.25 -16.33 -7.00
C VAL A 69 -7.36 -15.34 -7.40
N ILE A 70 -7.01 -14.14 -7.84
CA ILE A 70 -7.99 -13.14 -8.30
C ILE A 70 -8.71 -13.64 -9.56
N GLU A 71 -7.96 -14.13 -10.54
CA GLU A 71 -8.53 -14.66 -11.79
C GLU A 71 -9.43 -15.88 -11.55
N SER A 72 -9.03 -16.76 -10.62
CA SER A 72 -9.83 -17.90 -10.19
C SER A 72 -11.11 -17.46 -9.49
N ALA A 73 -11.05 -16.46 -8.61
CA ALA A 73 -12.22 -15.90 -7.93
C ALA A 73 -13.19 -15.25 -8.92
N ASP A 74 -12.69 -14.46 -9.87
CA ASP A 74 -13.52 -13.83 -10.91
C ASP A 74 -14.19 -14.87 -11.82
N SER A 75 -13.44 -15.91 -12.19
CA SER A 75 -13.97 -17.03 -12.98
C SER A 75 -15.08 -17.76 -12.20
N PHE A 76 -14.85 -18.06 -10.92
CA PHE A 76 -15.85 -18.67 -10.06
C PHE A 76 -17.13 -17.83 -9.97
N ILE A 77 -17.02 -16.51 -9.76
CA ILE A 77 -18.17 -15.61 -9.69
C ILE A 77 -18.95 -15.63 -11.01
N ARG A 78 -18.26 -15.60 -12.15
CA ARG A 78 -18.89 -15.65 -13.47
C ARG A 78 -19.67 -16.95 -13.67
N ASP A 79 -19.04 -18.08 -13.37
CA ASP A 79 -19.62 -19.40 -13.57
C ASP A 79 -20.82 -19.61 -12.61
N ALA A 80 -20.69 -19.19 -11.36
CA ALA A 80 -21.76 -19.23 -10.38
C ALA A 80 -22.95 -18.36 -10.84
N LYS A 81 -22.71 -17.14 -11.34
CA LYS A 81 -23.76 -16.28 -11.88
C LYS A 81 -24.46 -16.90 -13.09
N GLN A 82 -23.72 -17.57 -13.97
CA GLN A 82 -24.31 -18.26 -15.12
C GLN A 82 -25.23 -19.40 -14.68
N GLN A 83 -24.82 -20.19 -13.68
CA GLN A 83 -25.66 -21.27 -13.15
C GLN A 83 -26.89 -20.74 -12.40
N MET A 84 -26.74 -19.62 -11.68
CA MET A 84 -27.82 -18.94 -10.95
C MET A 84 -28.93 -18.38 -11.87
N GLN A 85 -28.66 -18.12 -13.15
CA GLN A 85 -29.70 -17.66 -14.10
C GLN A 85 -30.85 -18.65 -14.28
N ASN A 86 -30.63 -19.94 -13.97
CA ASN A 86 -31.65 -20.97 -14.08
C ASN A 86 -32.55 -21.08 -12.84
N PHE A 87 -32.30 -20.26 -11.82
CA PHE A 87 -33.03 -20.26 -10.55
C PHE A 87 -33.75 -18.93 -10.37
N ALA A 88 -34.94 -18.95 -9.78
CA ALA A 88 -35.60 -17.71 -9.38
C ALA A 88 -34.78 -17.04 -8.26
N HIS A 89 -34.85 -15.72 -8.17
CA HIS A 89 -34.06 -14.97 -7.17
C HIS A 89 -34.35 -15.42 -5.73
N GLU A 90 -35.58 -15.87 -5.49
CA GLU A 90 -36.10 -16.41 -4.22
C GLU A 90 -35.52 -17.79 -3.86
N ASP A 91 -34.97 -18.52 -4.83
CA ASP A 91 -34.31 -19.81 -4.60
C ASP A 91 -32.79 -19.67 -4.31
N ILE A 92 -32.24 -18.45 -4.46
CA ILE A 92 -30.81 -18.18 -4.23
C ILE A 92 -30.62 -17.72 -2.78
N LEU A 93 -30.24 -18.66 -1.91
CA LEU A 93 -30.02 -18.41 -0.50
C LEU A 93 -28.55 -18.11 -0.21
N ASN A 94 -28.26 -16.95 0.39
CA ASN A 94 -26.93 -16.64 0.92
C ASN A 94 -26.80 -17.20 2.34
N THR A 95 -26.46 -18.48 2.47
CA THR A 95 -26.13 -19.10 3.76
C THR A 95 -24.68 -18.81 4.13
N ASN A 96 -24.46 -17.67 4.80
CA ASN A 96 -23.24 -17.48 5.60
C ASN A 96 -23.44 -18.22 6.93
N GLN A 97 -22.93 -19.44 7.05
CA GLN A 97 -22.79 -20.13 8.34
C GLN A 97 -21.45 -19.81 9.00
#